data_AF-A0A2A2F171-F1
#
_entry.id   AF-A0A2A2F171-F1
#
_cell.length_a   1.000
_cell.length_b   1.000
_cell.length_c   1.000
_cell.angle_alpha   90.00
_cell.angle_beta   90.00
_cell.angle_gamma   90.00
#
_symmetry.space_group_name_H-M   'P 1'
#
loop_
_entity.id
_entity.type
_entity.pdbx_description
1 polymer ?
#
loop_
_entity_poly.entity_id
_entity_poly.type
_entity_poly.pdbx_seq_one_letter_code
_entity_poly.pdbx_strand_id
1 'polypeptide(L)'
;MNTHAHESGRAPVRASLDPYDEAIRLALDNRDLREELAVALRRAESAAASRDKAKAEADQQRERADRLAAEKAAGKKELAQTRHQARQRVQQLEAELARKEKAPAEKAGEDPGPHATIKSDDGRVVVQLAFNQVHIHEPDRWYMVSSKPLDQAEKHRLVFCGLIDGIMAGDDAVFIKGAIHRLAGHWRKENGCQRIEDLDLPARVVTQLEDAGYELVSEIGTEAKRKALAGIKGIGPATIQKIARAVRKAGGR
;
A
#
# COMPACT_ATOMS: atom_id res chain seq x y z
N MET A 1 64.55 99.76 30.46
CA MET A 1 64.76 100.18 29.06
C MET A 1 65.67 99.17 28.38
N ASN A 2 65.38 98.90 27.10
CA ASN A 2 66.01 97.97 26.13
C ASN A 2 65.74 96.47 26.38
N THR A 3 64.81 95.76 25.70
CA THR A 3 64.49 95.48 24.27
C THR A 3 65.32 94.36 23.62
N HIS A 4 64.59 93.54 22.86
CA HIS A 4 64.99 92.43 21.95
C HIS A 4 65.15 91.05 22.60
N ALA A 5 64.70 89.93 22.03
CA ALA A 5 63.88 89.66 20.85
C ALA A 5 63.40 88.19 20.91
N HIS A 6 62.32 87.89 20.21
CA HIS A 6 61.85 86.54 19.86
C HIS A 6 62.95 85.72 19.17
N GLU A 7 63.09 84.45 19.55
CA GLU A 7 63.44 83.40 18.59
C GLU A 7 62.50 82.19 18.73
N SER A 8 61.78 81.99 17.65
CA SER A 8 60.94 80.85 17.31
C SER A 8 61.77 79.64 16.90
N GLY A 9 61.32 78.45 17.33
CA GLY A 9 61.44 77.23 16.55
C GLY A 9 62.62 76.31 16.86
N ARG A 10 62.32 75.13 17.40
CA ARG A 10 63.04 73.91 17.04
C ARG A 10 62.08 72.72 17.05
N ALA A 11 61.74 72.27 15.84
CA ALA A 11 61.25 70.91 15.60
C ALA A 11 62.24 69.90 16.20
N PRO A 12 61.78 68.73 16.67
CA PRO A 12 62.70 67.72 17.18
C PRO A 12 63.65 67.32 16.05
N VAL A 13 64.94 67.50 16.34
CA VAL A 13 66.07 67.14 15.50
C VAL A 13 65.91 65.67 15.12
N ARG A 14 65.62 65.39 13.84
CA ARG A 14 65.88 64.06 13.27
C ARG A 14 67.36 63.81 13.49
N ALA A 15 67.69 62.92 14.43
CA ALA A 15 69.03 62.37 14.53
C ALA A 15 69.37 61.84 13.14
N SER A 16 70.34 62.48 12.47
CA SER A 16 70.88 61.94 11.23
C SER A 16 71.60 60.65 11.63
N LEU A 17 70.95 59.53 11.39
CA LEU A 17 71.61 58.22 11.43
C LEU A 17 72.84 58.31 10.53
N ASP A 18 73.94 57.74 10.99
CA ASP A 18 75.12 57.55 10.16
C ASP A 18 74.67 56.84 8.87
N PRO A 19 75.03 57.34 7.67
CA PRO A 19 74.68 56.69 6.40
C PRO A 19 75.06 55.20 6.34
N TYR A 20 76.06 54.76 7.12
CA TYR A 20 76.39 53.34 7.26
C TYR A 20 75.36 52.57 8.09
N ASP A 21 74.84 53.13 9.18
CA ASP A 21 73.79 52.52 10.00
C ASP A 21 72.46 52.42 9.24
N GLU A 22 72.14 53.44 8.42
CA GLU A 22 70.96 53.42 7.56
C GLU A 22 71.06 52.35 6.46
N ALA A 23 72.24 52.19 5.84
CA ALA A 23 72.49 51.15 4.84
C ALA A 23 72.40 49.73 5.44
N ILE A 24 72.94 49.52 6.66
CA ILE A 24 72.84 48.24 7.38
C ILE A 24 71.37 47.91 7.70
N ARG A 25 70.60 48.89 8.18
CA ARG A 25 69.17 48.70 8.48
C ARG A 25 68.37 48.32 7.22
N LEU A 26 68.56 49.05 6.12
CA LEU A 26 67.86 48.75 4.86
C LEU A 26 68.25 47.39 4.27
N ALA A 27 69.48 46.92 4.51
CA ALA A 27 69.93 45.59 4.09
C ALA A 27 69.29 44.48 4.93
N LEU A 28 69.14 44.67 6.23
CA LEU A 28 68.41 43.76 7.13
C LEU A 28 66.92 43.74 6.78
N ASP A 29 66.27 44.90 6.63
CA ASP A 29 64.86 44.99 6.23
C ASP A 29 64.60 44.31 4.87
N ASN A 30 65.50 44.47 3.88
CA ASN A 30 65.37 43.77 2.59
C ASN A 30 65.52 42.25 2.71
N ARG A 31 66.38 41.80 3.62
CA ARG A 31 66.56 40.37 3.88
C ARG A 31 65.30 39.79 4.53
N ASP A 32 64.77 40.46 5.55
CA ASP A 32 63.56 40.05 6.25
C ASP A 32 62.36 40.02 5.29
N LEU A 33 62.18 41.06 4.45
CA LEU A 33 61.13 41.09 3.43
C LEU A 33 61.26 39.96 2.40
N ARG A 34 62.48 39.56 2.01
CA ARG A 34 62.71 38.43 1.10
C ARG A 34 62.37 37.10 1.76
N GLU A 35 62.71 36.96 3.05
CA GLU A 35 62.36 35.77 3.83
C GLU A 35 60.83 35.68 4.02
N GLU A 36 60.14 36.79 4.31
CA GLU A 36 58.68 36.87 4.38
C GLU A 36 58.01 36.53 3.04
N LEU A 37 58.52 37.05 1.93
CA LEU A 37 58.01 36.74 0.59
C LEU A 37 58.18 35.26 0.26
N ALA A 38 59.31 34.65 0.60
CA ALA A 38 59.54 33.22 0.41
C ALA A 38 58.56 32.37 1.25
N VAL A 39 58.27 32.78 2.49
CA VAL A 39 57.28 32.12 3.35
C VAL A 39 55.86 32.29 2.79
N ALA A 40 55.51 33.49 2.31
CA ALA A 40 54.21 33.76 1.70
C ALA A 40 53.98 32.94 0.43
N LEU A 41 54.99 32.82 -0.44
CA LEU A 41 54.93 31.99 -1.65
C LEU A 41 54.71 30.51 -1.30
N ARG A 42 55.47 29.96 -0.33
CA ARG A 42 55.26 28.57 0.14
C ARG A 42 53.86 28.34 0.71
N ARG A 43 53.33 29.31 1.46
CA ARG A 43 51.94 29.25 1.98
C ARG A 43 50.92 29.30 0.85
N ALA A 44 51.13 30.14 -0.16
CA ALA A 44 50.25 30.23 -1.32
C ALA A 44 50.26 28.94 -2.16
N GLU A 45 51.43 28.35 -2.41
CA GLU A 45 51.57 27.05 -3.09
C GLU A 45 50.90 25.92 -2.31
N SER A 46 51.12 25.85 -0.99
CA SER A 46 50.46 24.87 -0.13
C SER A 46 48.94 25.04 -0.11
N ALA A 47 48.44 26.28 -0.08
CA ALA A 47 47.03 26.58 -0.14
C ALA A 47 46.42 26.20 -1.50
N ALA A 48 47.12 26.47 -2.61
CA ALA A 48 46.69 26.05 -3.94
C ALA A 48 46.57 24.52 -4.04
N ALA A 49 47.60 23.79 -3.60
CA ALA A 49 47.58 22.33 -3.57
C ALA A 49 46.44 21.77 -2.71
N SER A 50 46.15 22.38 -1.56
CA SER A 50 45.01 21.97 -0.72
C SER A 50 43.66 22.21 -1.39
N ARG A 51 43.52 23.31 -2.15
CA ARG A 51 42.28 23.63 -2.88
C ARG A 51 42.06 22.67 -4.03
N ASP A 52 43.12 22.34 -4.77
CA ASP A 52 43.03 21.38 -5.87
C ASP A 52 42.66 19.98 -5.36
N LYS A 53 43.24 19.55 -4.23
CA LYS A 53 42.87 18.29 -3.57
C LYS A 53 41.40 18.31 -3.11
N ALA A 54 40.97 19.37 -2.43
CA ALA A 54 39.59 19.49 -1.96
C ALA A 54 38.59 19.51 -3.14
N LYS A 55 38.95 20.14 -4.26
CA LYS A 55 38.14 20.14 -5.48
C LYS A 55 38.04 18.74 -6.08
N ALA A 56 39.16 18.01 -6.19
CA ALA A 56 39.17 16.64 -6.69
C ALA A 56 38.33 15.70 -5.82
N GLU A 57 38.39 15.83 -4.49
CA GLU A 57 37.56 15.06 -3.56
C GLU A 57 36.07 15.41 -3.69
N ALA A 58 35.73 16.69 -3.86
CA ALA A 58 34.35 17.12 -4.09
C ALA A 58 33.78 16.60 -5.41
N ASP A 59 34.57 16.60 -6.48
CA ASP A 59 34.16 16.07 -7.79
C ASP A 59 33.98 14.54 -7.73
N GLN A 60 34.85 13.82 -7.04
CA GLN A 60 34.66 12.37 -6.79
C GLN A 60 33.40 12.09 -5.97
N GLN A 61 33.08 12.90 -4.96
CA GLN A 61 31.86 12.74 -4.18
C GLN A 61 30.61 13.01 -5.01
N ARG A 62 30.63 14.02 -5.88
CA ARG A 62 29.54 14.30 -6.82
C ARG A 62 29.32 13.14 -7.77
N GLU A 63 30.39 12.60 -8.37
CA GLU A 63 30.27 11.46 -9.28
C GLU A 63 29.70 10.22 -8.57
N ARG A 64 30.13 9.94 -7.33
CA ARG A 64 29.55 8.85 -6.52
C ARG A 64 28.08 9.11 -6.20
N ALA A 65 27.71 10.33 -5.85
CA ALA A 65 26.33 10.69 -5.57
C ALA A 65 25.44 10.52 -6.81
N ASP A 66 25.93 10.92 -7.99
CA ASP A 66 25.22 10.76 -9.26
C ASP A 66 25.05 9.29 -9.64
N ARG A 67 26.09 8.46 -9.45
CA ARG A 67 26.00 6.99 -9.64
C ARG A 67 24.97 6.37 -8.71
N LEU A 68 25.01 6.68 -7.42
CA LEU A 68 24.04 6.18 -6.44
C LEU A 68 22.60 6.65 -6.74
N ALA A 69 22.44 7.89 -7.23
CA ALA A 69 21.15 8.41 -7.65
C ALA A 69 20.61 7.64 -8.88
N ALA A 70 21.47 7.34 -9.85
CA ALA A 70 21.13 6.54 -11.02
C ALA A 70 20.74 5.10 -10.65
N GLU A 71 21.51 4.44 -9.77
CA GLU A 71 21.20 3.11 -9.24
C GLU A 71 19.85 3.08 -8.49
N LYS A 72 19.60 4.08 -7.65
CA LYS A 72 18.32 4.21 -6.94
C LYS A 72 17.15 4.42 -7.89
N ALA A 73 17.34 5.17 -8.97
CA ALA A 73 16.33 5.37 -9.99
C ALA A 73 16.05 4.08 -10.79
N ALA A 74 17.10 3.32 -11.13
CA ALA A 74 16.98 2.01 -11.77
C ALA A 74 16.24 1.01 -10.87
N GLY A 75 16.66 0.87 -9.60
CA GLY A 75 16.01 -0.04 -8.64
C GLY A 75 14.54 0.32 -8.37
N LYS A 76 14.17 1.61 -8.37
CA LYS A 76 12.77 2.04 -8.29
C LYS A 76 11.94 1.59 -9.50
N LYS A 77 12.52 1.65 -10.71
CA LYS A 77 11.85 1.19 -11.94
C LYS A 77 11.66 -0.32 -11.91
N GLU A 78 12.69 -1.08 -11.52
CA GLU A 78 12.61 -2.53 -11.38
C GLU A 78 11.54 -2.91 -10.35
N LEU A 79 11.56 -2.32 -9.15
CA LEU A 79 10.57 -2.60 -8.11
C LEU A 79 9.14 -2.29 -8.57
N ALA A 80 8.94 -1.21 -9.33
CA ALA A 80 7.64 -0.90 -9.93
C ALA A 80 7.20 -1.95 -10.95
N GLN A 81 8.12 -2.43 -11.80
CA GLN A 81 7.84 -3.51 -12.75
C GLN A 81 7.53 -4.83 -12.06
N THR A 82 8.35 -5.25 -11.08
CA THR A 82 8.12 -6.49 -10.31
C THR A 82 6.79 -6.42 -9.57
N ARG A 83 6.47 -5.27 -8.96
CA ARG A 83 5.18 -5.07 -8.28
C ARG A 83 4.01 -5.13 -9.25
N HIS A 84 4.17 -4.63 -10.47
CA HIS A 84 3.14 -4.74 -11.50
C HIS A 84 2.94 -6.19 -11.96
N GLN A 85 4.01 -6.91 -12.24
CA GLN A 85 3.96 -8.34 -12.60
C GLN A 85 3.35 -9.18 -11.48
N ALA A 86 3.74 -8.94 -10.22
CA ALA A 86 3.15 -9.61 -9.06
C ALA A 86 1.65 -9.33 -8.95
N ARG A 87 1.22 -8.08 -9.13
CA ARG A 87 -0.22 -7.73 -9.13
C ARG A 87 -0.98 -8.41 -10.27
N GLN A 88 -0.43 -8.46 -11.48
CA GLN A 88 -1.04 -9.18 -12.60
C GLN A 88 -1.17 -10.67 -12.29
N ARG A 89 -0.13 -11.28 -11.71
CA ARG A 89 -0.15 -12.70 -11.36
C ARG A 89 -1.12 -13.02 -10.24
N VAL A 90 -1.24 -12.15 -9.22
CA VAL A 90 -2.28 -12.25 -8.20
C VAL A 90 -3.67 -12.14 -8.82
N GLN A 91 -3.90 -11.16 -9.71
CA GLN A 91 -5.19 -11.04 -10.40
C GLN A 91 -5.52 -12.24 -11.29
N GLN A 92 -4.52 -12.84 -11.96
CA GLN A 92 -4.69 -14.06 -12.73
C GLN A 92 -5.07 -15.24 -11.84
N LEU A 93 -4.37 -15.41 -10.70
CA LEU A 93 -4.68 -16.47 -9.73
C LEU A 93 -6.05 -16.26 -9.08
N GLU A 94 -6.41 -15.02 -8.72
CA GLU A 94 -7.75 -14.68 -8.22
C GLU A 94 -8.82 -14.97 -9.27
N ALA A 95 -8.55 -14.67 -10.54
CA ALA A 95 -9.47 -14.98 -11.64
C ALA A 95 -9.56 -16.49 -11.92
N GLU A 96 -8.46 -17.25 -11.78
CA GLU A 96 -8.45 -18.72 -11.90
C GLU A 96 -9.17 -19.38 -10.73
N LEU A 97 -8.97 -18.90 -9.50
CA LEU A 97 -9.71 -19.35 -8.33
C LEU A 97 -11.20 -19.02 -8.48
N ALA A 98 -11.53 -17.80 -8.87
CA ALA A 98 -12.92 -17.44 -9.16
C ALA A 98 -13.51 -18.26 -10.32
N ARG A 99 -12.71 -18.67 -11.31
CA ARG A 99 -13.14 -19.58 -12.39
C ARG A 99 -13.27 -21.02 -11.93
N LYS A 100 -12.52 -21.47 -10.92
CA LYS A 100 -12.69 -22.79 -10.29
C LYS A 100 -13.88 -22.81 -9.35
N GLU A 101 -14.08 -21.75 -8.56
CA GLU A 101 -15.28 -21.54 -7.75
C GLU A 101 -16.53 -21.37 -8.61
N LYS A 102 -16.41 -20.70 -9.77
CA LYS A 102 -17.48 -20.55 -10.77
C LYS A 102 -17.42 -21.60 -11.88
N ALA A 103 -16.54 -22.60 -11.78
CA ALA A 103 -16.52 -23.68 -12.76
C ALA A 103 -17.87 -24.35 -12.63
N PRO A 104 -18.69 -24.39 -13.69
CA PRO A 104 -19.86 -25.23 -13.66
C PRO A 104 -19.33 -26.64 -13.44
N ALA A 105 -19.69 -27.26 -12.32
CA ALA A 105 -19.68 -28.71 -12.22
C ALA A 105 -20.33 -29.20 -13.51
N GLU A 106 -19.54 -29.80 -14.40
CA GLU A 106 -20.05 -30.29 -15.67
C GLU A 106 -21.15 -31.30 -15.35
N LYS A 107 -22.35 -30.99 -15.86
CA LYS A 107 -23.60 -31.76 -15.81
C LYS A 107 -24.32 -31.79 -14.46
N ALA A 108 -25.08 -30.73 -14.21
CA ALA A 108 -26.43 -30.86 -13.68
C ALA A 108 -27.31 -29.82 -14.38
N GLY A 109 -27.76 -30.16 -15.59
CA GLY A 109 -28.91 -29.51 -16.20
C GLY A 109 -30.17 -30.00 -15.49
N GLU A 110 -30.38 -29.54 -14.27
CA GLU A 110 -31.63 -29.69 -13.54
C GLU A 110 -31.70 -28.50 -12.59
N ASP A 111 -32.75 -27.69 -12.74
CA ASP A 111 -33.19 -26.81 -11.67
C ASP A 111 -33.19 -27.64 -10.40
N PRO A 112 -32.42 -27.28 -9.36
CA PRO A 112 -32.45 -28.03 -8.13
C PRO A 112 -33.87 -27.91 -7.61
N GLY A 113 -34.63 -29.01 -7.65
CA GLY A 113 -35.90 -29.06 -6.96
C GLY A 113 -35.72 -28.76 -5.46
N PRO A 114 -36.78 -28.87 -4.64
CA PRO A 114 -36.75 -28.59 -3.20
C PRO A 114 -35.71 -29.40 -2.39
N HIS A 115 -35.03 -30.35 -3.06
CA HIS A 115 -33.90 -31.11 -2.56
C HIS A 115 -32.71 -30.97 -3.53
N ALA A 116 -31.73 -30.15 -3.16
CA ALA A 116 -30.53 -29.90 -3.95
C ALA A 116 -29.31 -30.49 -3.24
N THR A 117 -28.48 -31.25 -3.95
CA THR A 117 -27.29 -31.91 -3.34
C THR A 117 -26.04 -31.60 -4.15
N ILE A 118 -24.97 -31.22 -3.47
CA ILE A 118 -23.64 -30.98 -4.05
C ILE A 118 -22.66 -31.92 -3.34
N LYS A 119 -21.89 -32.68 -4.11
CA LYS A 119 -20.89 -33.63 -3.60
C LYS A 119 -19.49 -33.13 -3.96
N SER A 120 -18.51 -33.37 -3.10
CA SER A 120 -17.09 -33.14 -3.41
C SER A 120 -16.65 -34.13 -4.49
N ASP A 121 -15.61 -33.77 -5.26
CA ASP A 121 -15.12 -34.60 -6.38
C ASP A 121 -14.65 -35.99 -5.93
N ASP A 122 -14.16 -36.10 -4.70
CA ASP A 122 -13.73 -37.34 -4.06
C ASP A 122 -14.85 -38.05 -3.27
N GLY A 123 -16.06 -37.48 -3.23
CA GLY A 123 -17.23 -38.01 -2.54
C GLY A 123 -17.17 -37.98 -1.00
N ARG A 124 -16.12 -37.40 -0.41
CA ARG A 124 -15.92 -37.33 1.05
C ARG A 124 -16.86 -36.38 1.76
N VAL A 125 -17.44 -35.43 1.03
CA VAL A 125 -18.38 -34.46 1.59
C VAL A 125 -19.60 -34.32 0.71
N VAL A 126 -20.76 -34.32 1.35
CA VAL A 126 -22.06 -34.10 0.73
C VAL A 126 -22.73 -32.93 1.44
N VAL A 127 -23.09 -31.90 0.68
CA VAL A 127 -23.86 -30.76 1.17
C VAL A 127 -25.23 -30.79 0.51
N GLN A 128 -26.29 -30.80 1.31
CA GLN A 128 -27.66 -30.96 0.85
C GLN A 128 -28.56 -29.84 1.40
N LEU A 129 -29.47 -29.34 0.57
CA LEU A 129 -30.61 -28.54 1.00
C LEU A 129 -31.82 -29.45 1.13
N ALA A 130 -32.40 -29.56 2.33
CA ALA A 130 -33.64 -30.27 2.58
C ALA A 130 -34.39 -29.63 3.75
N PHE A 131 -35.73 -29.64 3.72
CA PHE A 131 -36.55 -29.09 4.81
C PHE A 131 -36.18 -27.65 5.22
N ASN A 132 -35.88 -26.79 4.23
CA ASN A 132 -35.37 -25.42 4.42
C ASN A 132 -34.04 -25.34 5.21
N GLN A 133 -33.32 -26.44 5.38
CA GLN A 133 -32.04 -26.51 6.09
C GLN A 133 -30.93 -26.91 5.13
N VAL A 134 -29.74 -26.36 5.37
CA VAL A 134 -28.52 -26.83 4.73
C VAL A 134 -27.85 -27.83 5.65
N HIS A 135 -27.61 -29.02 5.13
CA HIS A 135 -27.00 -30.14 5.79
C HIS A 135 -25.62 -30.39 5.21
N ILE A 136 -24.65 -30.68 6.07
CA ILE A 136 -23.29 -31.10 5.72
C ILE A 136 -23.10 -32.50 6.28
N HIS A 137 -22.71 -33.43 5.41
CA HIS A 137 -22.51 -34.82 5.74
C HIS A 137 -21.17 -35.28 5.19
N GLU A 138 -20.32 -35.80 6.07
CA GLU A 138 -19.10 -36.50 5.70
C GLU A 138 -19.42 -38.00 5.80
N PRO A 139 -19.47 -38.79 4.71
CA PRO A 139 -19.92 -40.18 4.76
C PRO A 139 -19.12 -41.08 5.70
N ASP A 140 -17.86 -40.74 5.95
CA ASP A 140 -16.99 -41.47 6.88
C ASP A 140 -17.25 -41.10 8.36
N ARG A 141 -18.04 -40.04 8.62
CA ARG A 141 -18.46 -39.63 9.97
C ARG A 141 -19.91 -40.01 10.22
N TRP A 142 -20.21 -40.35 11.47
CA TRP A 142 -21.55 -40.81 11.89
C TRP A 142 -22.55 -39.67 12.14
N TYR A 143 -22.18 -38.42 11.87
CA TYR A 143 -22.98 -37.25 12.22
C TYR A 143 -23.14 -36.30 11.03
N MET A 144 -24.26 -35.58 11.04
CA MET A 144 -24.63 -34.56 10.06
C MET A 144 -24.77 -33.22 10.76
N VAL A 145 -24.16 -32.17 10.20
CA VAL A 145 -24.29 -30.81 10.72
C VAL A 145 -25.36 -30.08 9.92
N SER A 146 -26.38 -29.58 10.61
CA SER A 146 -27.55 -28.96 9.99
C SER A 146 -27.66 -27.49 10.39
N SER A 147 -28.04 -26.64 9.46
CA SER A 147 -28.36 -25.25 9.76
C SER A 147 -29.70 -25.14 10.48
N LYS A 148 -29.96 -24.00 11.14
CA LYS A 148 -31.32 -23.56 11.43
C LYS A 148 -32.11 -23.48 10.10
N PRO A 149 -33.41 -23.82 10.09
CA PRO A 149 -34.24 -23.62 8.89
C PRO A 149 -34.15 -22.16 8.42
N LEU A 150 -33.90 -21.94 7.13
CA LEU A 150 -33.66 -20.64 6.52
C LEU A 150 -34.89 -19.73 6.61
N ASP A 151 -36.09 -20.30 6.61
CA ASP A 151 -37.36 -19.60 6.85
C ASP A 151 -37.51 -19.11 8.31
N GLN A 152 -36.89 -19.79 9.26
CA GLN A 152 -36.91 -19.43 10.69
C GLN A 152 -35.68 -18.63 11.13
N ALA A 153 -34.65 -18.57 10.30
CA ALA A 153 -33.44 -17.80 10.56
C ALA A 153 -33.69 -16.31 10.31
N GLU A 154 -33.16 -15.47 11.21
CA GLU A 154 -33.23 -14.02 11.05
C GLU A 154 -32.64 -13.60 9.70
N LYS A 155 -33.45 -12.88 8.91
CA LYS A 155 -33.11 -12.46 7.54
C LYS A 155 -32.55 -13.62 6.69
N HIS A 156 -33.02 -14.84 6.92
CA HIS A 156 -32.65 -16.05 6.19
C HIS A 156 -31.14 -16.37 6.19
N ARG A 157 -30.42 -15.95 7.22
CA ARG A 157 -28.99 -16.20 7.36
C ARG A 157 -28.70 -17.70 7.58
N LEU A 158 -27.56 -18.16 7.09
CA LEU A 158 -27.07 -19.50 7.43
C LEU A 158 -26.57 -19.50 8.87
N VAL A 159 -27.23 -20.26 9.75
CA VAL A 159 -26.80 -20.45 11.14
C VAL A 159 -26.59 -21.94 11.37
N PHE A 160 -25.37 -22.35 11.64
CA PHE A 160 -25.09 -23.72 12.07
C PHE A 160 -24.87 -23.76 13.59
N CYS A 161 -25.04 -24.95 14.18
CA CYS A 161 -24.62 -25.19 15.56
C CYS A 161 -23.08 -25.24 15.66
N GLY A 162 -22.53 -25.10 16.88
CA GLY A 162 -21.08 -24.94 17.12
C GLY A 162 -20.16 -26.07 16.62
N LEU A 163 -20.70 -27.19 16.14
CA LEU A 163 -19.93 -28.25 15.47
C LEU A 163 -19.35 -27.81 14.12
N ILE A 164 -19.87 -26.73 13.53
CA ILE A 164 -19.45 -26.23 12.22
C ILE A 164 -17.98 -25.76 12.20
N ASP A 165 -17.46 -25.23 13.30
CA ASP A 165 -16.11 -24.66 13.35
C ASP A 165 -15.04 -25.74 13.09
N GLY A 166 -15.26 -26.95 13.60
CA GLY A 166 -14.37 -28.09 13.36
C GLY A 166 -14.38 -28.57 11.91
N ILE A 167 -15.53 -28.48 11.24
CA ILE A 167 -15.65 -28.80 9.81
C ILE A 167 -14.98 -27.72 8.96
N MET A 168 -15.16 -26.45 9.31
CA MET A 168 -14.58 -25.32 8.60
C MET A 168 -13.06 -25.18 8.79
N ALA A 169 -12.47 -25.90 9.74
CA ALA A 169 -11.03 -26.01 9.90
C ALA A 169 -10.41 -27.18 9.10
N GLY A 170 -11.23 -28.03 8.47
CA GLY A 170 -10.78 -29.20 7.71
C GLY A 170 -10.38 -28.90 6.26
N ASP A 171 -9.88 -29.93 5.56
CA ASP A 171 -9.37 -29.83 4.19
C ASP A 171 -10.45 -29.42 3.18
N ASP A 172 -11.72 -29.81 3.42
CA ASP A 172 -12.85 -29.54 2.54
C ASP A 172 -13.55 -28.21 2.81
N ALA A 173 -13.04 -27.38 3.73
CA ALA A 173 -13.71 -26.14 4.16
C ALA A 173 -14.06 -25.19 3.01
N VAL A 174 -13.18 -25.07 2.01
CA VAL A 174 -13.41 -24.22 0.82
C VAL A 174 -14.59 -24.74 0.00
N PHE A 175 -14.63 -26.05 -0.25
CA PHE A 175 -15.73 -26.70 -0.95
C PHE A 175 -17.04 -26.53 -0.18
N ILE A 176 -17.04 -26.82 1.13
CA ILE A 176 -18.22 -26.74 1.98
C ILE A 176 -18.76 -25.32 2.00
N LYS A 177 -17.90 -24.32 2.22
CA LYS A 177 -18.30 -22.90 2.22
C LYS A 177 -18.94 -22.50 0.87
N GLY A 178 -18.33 -22.89 -0.24
CA GLY A 178 -18.91 -22.65 -1.57
C GLY A 178 -20.27 -23.31 -1.75
N ALA A 179 -20.40 -24.57 -1.34
CA ALA A 179 -21.62 -25.35 -1.47
C ALA A 179 -22.77 -24.82 -0.60
N ILE A 180 -22.52 -24.49 0.68
CA ILE A 180 -23.57 -23.97 1.57
C ILE A 180 -24.11 -22.62 1.07
N HIS A 181 -23.25 -21.71 0.63
CA HIS A 181 -23.67 -20.40 0.12
C HIS A 181 -24.43 -20.54 -1.19
N ARG A 182 -24.01 -21.46 -2.08
CA ARG A 182 -24.72 -21.74 -3.33
C ARG A 182 -26.12 -22.28 -3.09
N LEU A 183 -26.26 -23.26 -2.19
CA LEU A 183 -27.55 -23.87 -1.85
C LEU A 183 -28.49 -22.88 -1.15
N ALA A 184 -28.00 -22.17 -0.14
CA ALA A 184 -28.78 -21.16 0.56
C ALA A 184 -29.17 -20.00 -0.38
N GLY A 185 -28.26 -19.53 -1.22
CA GLY A 185 -28.53 -18.48 -2.19
C GLY A 185 -29.57 -18.90 -3.23
N HIS A 186 -29.57 -20.17 -3.66
CA HIS A 186 -30.61 -20.71 -4.52
C HIS A 186 -31.98 -20.70 -3.84
N TRP A 187 -32.07 -21.26 -2.64
CA TRP A 187 -33.31 -21.24 -1.84
C TRP A 187 -33.85 -19.82 -1.66
N ARG A 188 -32.99 -18.85 -1.30
CA ARG A 188 -33.39 -17.45 -1.11
C ARG A 188 -33.86 -16.80 -2.40
N LYS A 189 -33.28 -17.18 -3.55
CA LYS A 189 -33.71 -16.70 -4.86
C LYS A 189 -35.12 -17.18 -5.19
N GLU A 190 -35.40 -18.47 -4.99
CA GLU A 190 -36.73 -19.04 -5.23
C GLU A 190 -37.80 -18.42 -4.32
N ASN A 191 -37.43 -18.09 -3.07
CA ASN A 191 -38.33 -17.51 -2.08
C ASN A 191 -38.36 -15.97 -2.09
N GLY A 192 -37.66 -15.31 -3.04
CA GLY A 192 -37.67 -13.85 -3.18
C GLY A 192 -37.02 -13.09 -2.01
N CYS A 193 -36.16 -13.75 -1.23
CA CYS A 193 -35.56 -13.23 0.00
C CYS A 193 -34.02 -13.20 -0.04
N GLN A 194 -33.46 -12.92 -1.22
CA GLN A 194 -32.01 -12.85 -1.44
C GLN A 194 -31.33 -11.86 -0.50
N ARG A 195 -30.19 -12.29 0.03
CA ARG A 195 -29.28 -11.48 0.83
C ARG A 195 -28.25 -10.78 -0.05
N ILE A 196 -27.62 -9.76 0.49
CA ILE A 196 -26.55 -9.01 -0.19
C ILE A 196 -25.32 -9.89 -0.42
N GLU A 197 -25.05 -10.85 0.47
CA GLU A 197 -23.98 -11.85 0.30
C GLU A 197 -24.20 -12.77 -0.92
N ASP A 198 -25.44 -12.92 -1.39
CA ASP A 198 -25.76 -13.73 -2.57
C ASP A 198 -25.45 -12.99 -3.88
N LEU A 199 -25.15 -11.68 -3.80
CA LEU A 199 -24.77 -10.88 -4.95
C LEU A 199 -23.30 -11.09 -5.30
N ASP A 200 -22.98 -11.09 -6.61
CA ASP A 200 -21.60 -11.16 -7.13
C ASP A 200 -20.87 -9.81 -6.91
N LEU A 201 -20.64 -9.47 -5.64
CA LEU A 201 -19.99 -8.26 -5.16
C LEU A 201 -18.70 -8.60 -4.41
N PRO A 202 -17.69 -7.72 -4.43
CA PRO A 202 -16.49 -7.92 -3.62
C PRO A 202 -16.84 -8.03 -2.13
N ALA A 203 -16.22 -8.96 -1.40
CA ALA A 203 -16.51 -9.22 0.02
C ALA A 203 -16.48 -7.94 0.89
N ARG A 204 -15.52 -7.05 0.66
CA ARG A 204 -15.44 -5.74 1.34
C ARG A 204 -16.71 -4.90 1.18
N VAL A 205 -17.34 -4.92 0.01
CA VAL A 205 -18.56 -4.16 -0.26
C VAL A 205 -19.75 -4.80 0.47
N VAL A 206 -19.81 -6.13 0.50
CA VAL A 206 -20.83 -6.87 1.26
C VAL A 206 -20.72 -6.51 2.74
N THR A 207 -19.53 -6.61 3.34
CA THR A 207 -19.31 -6.25 4.76
C THR A 207 -19.70 -4.80 5.05
N GLN A 208 -19.33 -3.85 4.18
CA GLN A 208 -19.71 -2.44 4.36
C GLN A 208 -21.23 -2.21 4.32
N LEU A 209 -21.97 -2.99 3.54
CA LEU A 209 -23.42 -2.92 3.48
C LEU A 209 -24.05 -3.54 4.73
N GLU A 210 -23.54 -4.70 5.15
CA GLU A 210 -24.00 -5.40 6.36
C GLU A 210 -23.72 -4.58 7.63
N ASP A 211 -22.55 -3.97 7.76
CA ASP A 211 -22.19 -3.06 8.86
C ASP A 211 -23.12 -1.83 8.91
N ALA A 212 -23.63 -1.40 7.75
CA ALA A 212 -24.60 -0.33 7.63
C ALA A 212 -26.07 -0.80 7.83
N GLY A 213 -26.27 -2.07 8.17
CA GLY A 213 -27.57 -2.68 8.45
C GLY A 213 -28.32 -3.19 7.21
N TYR A 214 -27.71 -3.12 6.03
CA TYR A 214 -28.26 -3.67 4.80
C TYR A 214 -27.80 -5.12 4.65
N GLU A 215 -28.75 -6.04 4.69
CA GLU A 215 -28.51 -7.47 4.60
C GLU A 215 -29.33 -8.14 3.48
N LEU A 216 -30.47 -7.54 3.10
CA LEU A 216 -31.36 -8.06 2.06
C LEU A 216 -31.28 -7.20 0.79
N VAL A 217 -31.42 -7.85 -0.37
CA VAL A 217 -31.47 -7.16 -1.67
C VAL A 217 -32.65 -6.19 -1.75
N SER A 218 -33.78 -6.51 -1.12
CA SER A 218 -34.99 -5.66 -1.06
C SER A 218 -34.76 -4.33 -0.33
N GLU A 219 -33.76 -4.26 0.56
CA GLU A 219 -33.39 -3.05 1.31
C GLU A 219 -32.61 -2.05 0.45
N ILE A 220 -32.03 -2.51 -0.67
CA ILE A 220 -31.32 -1.69 -1.67
C ILE A 220 -31.92 -1.85 -3.07
N GLY A 221 -33.14 -2.39 -3.13
CA GLY A 221 -33.78 -2.83 -4.36
C GLY A 221 -34.11 -1.69 -5.32
N THR A 222 -34.37 -0.48 -4.82
CA THR A 222 -34.81 0.68 -5.63
C THR A 222 -33.69 1.70 -5.83
N GLU A 223 -33.81 2.54 -6.87
CA GLU A 223 -32.82 3.60 -7.14
C GLU A 223 -32.67 4.59 -5.98
N ALA A 224 -33.79 4.98 -5.35
CA ALA A 224 -33.77 5.89 -4.20
C ALA A 224 -32.98 5.28 -3.02
N LYS A 225 -33.21 4.01 -2.72
CA LYS A 225 -32.47 3.27 -1.67
C LYS A 225 -30.98 3.13 -2.02
N ARG A 226 -30.65 2.89 -3.29
CA ARG A 226 -29.24 2.83 -3.75
C ARG A 226 -28.52 4.17 -3.65
N LYS A 227 -29.19 5.30 -3.90
CA LYS A 227 -28.60 6.63 -3.74
C LYS A 227 -28.24 6.93 -2.28
N ALA A 228 -29.02 6.41 -1.32
CA ALA A 228 -28.73 6.56 0.11
C ALA A 228 -27.39 5.88 0.52
N LEU A 229 -26.93 4.89 -0.25
CA LEU A 229 -25.65 4.20 0.02
C LEU A 229 -24.43 5.11 -0.12
N ALA A 230 -24.55 6.27 -0.78
CA ALA A 230 -23.48 7.24 -0.89
C ALA A 230 -23.03 7.81 0.48
N GLY A 231 -23.88 7.70 1.50
CA GLY A 231 -23.54 8.07 2.88
C GLY A 231 -22.62 7.07 3.60
N ILE A 232 -22.41 5.86 3.05
CA ILE A 232 -21.60 4.82 3.69
C ILE A 232 -20.13 5.02 3.35
N LYS A 233 -19.28 5.08 4.38
CA LYS A 233 -17.83 5.30 4.22
C LYS A 233 -17.20 4.21 3.33
N GLY A 234 -16.68 4.63 2.19
CA GLY A 234 -16.00 3.76 1.22
C GLY A 234 -16.90 3.20 0.11
N ILE A 235 -18.20 3.52 0.11
CA ILE A 235 -19.09 3.25 -1.03
C ILE A 235 -19.17 4.51 -1.90
N GLY A 236 -18.34 4.55 -2.94
CA GLY A 236 -18.35 5.64 -3.93
C GLY A 236 -19.34 5.40 -5.10
N PRO A 237 -19.50 6.38 -6.00
CA PRO A 237 -20.41 6.29 -7.15
C PRO A 237 -20.19 5.05 -8.04
N ALA A 238 -18.92 4.67 -8.27
CA ALA A 238 -18.58 3.48 -9.05
C ALA A 238 -19.04 2.18 -8.36
N THR A 239 -18.95 2.13 -7.03
CA THR A 239 -19.43 0.98 -6.24
C THR A 239 -20.95 0.90 -6.29
N ILE A 240 -21.65 2.04 -6.20
CA ILE A 240 -23.12 2.11 -6.33
C ILE A 240 -23.57 1.57 -7.70
N GLN A 241 -22.86 1.90 -8.78
CA GLN A 241 -23.16 1.34 -10.11
C GLN A 241 -22.97 -0.19 -10.16
N LYS A 242 -21.92 -0.72 -9.53
CA LYS A 242 -21.70 -2.17 -9.42
C LYS A 242 -22.82 -2.85 -8.64
N ILE A 243 -23.21 -2.27 -7.50
CA ILE A 243 -24.34 -2.74 -6.69
C ILE A 243 -25.63 -2.72 -7.53
N ALA A 244 -25.92 -1.61 -8.21
CA ALA A 244 -27.09 -1.49 -9.07
C ALA A 244 -27.12 -2.58 -10.16
N ARG A 245 -25.98 -2.87 -10.79
CA ARG A 245 -25.87 -3.94 -11.80
C ARG A 245 -26.11 -5.32 -11.19
N ALA A 246 -25.55 -5.58 -10.00
CA ALA A 246 -25.73 -6.86 -9.31
C ALA A 246 -27.19 -7.07 -8.88
N VAL A 247 -27.83 -6.05 -8.30
CA VAL A 247 -29.25 -6.07 -7.91
C VAL A 247 -30.15 -6.32 -9.11
N ARG A 248 -29.92 -5.65 -10.25
CA ARG A 248 -30.68 -5.90 -11.48
C ARG A 248 -30.51 -7.32 -12.01
N LYS A 249 -29.27 -7.84 -12.00
CA LYS A 249 -28.98 -9.22 -12.42
C LYS A 249 -29.68 -10.25 -11.53
N ALA A 250 -29.87 -9.92 -10.26
CA ALA A 250 -30.59 -10.74 -9.29
C ALA A 250 -32.13 -10.64 -9.41
N GLY A 251 -32.66 -9.79 -10.30
CA GLY A 251 -34.10 -9.60 -10.51
C GLY A 251 -34.70 -8.42 -9.75
N GLY A 252 -33.88 -7.59 -9.10
CA GLY A 252 -34.30 -6.32 -8.50
C GLY A 252 -34.58 -5.25 -9.56
N ARG A 253 -35.55 -4.36 -9.29
CA ARG A 253 -35.95 -3.25 -10.17
C ARG A 253 -35.21 -1.96 -9.84
#